data_AF-A0A482W416-F1
#
_entry.id   AF-A0A482W416-F1
#
_cell.length_a   1.000
_cell.length_b   1.000
_cell.length_c   1.000
_cell.angle_alpha   90.00
_cell.angle_beta   90.00
_cell.angle_gamma   90.00
#
_symmetry.space_group_name_H-M   'P 1'
#
loop_
_entity.id
_entity.type
_entity.pdbx_description
1 polymer ?
#
loop_
_entity_poly.entity_id
_entity_poly.type
_entity_poly.pdbx_seq_one_letter_code
_entity_poly.pdbx_strand_id
1 'polypeptide(L)'
;PDSKVSDIDGQPYTTILYGNGPGYATPRIVPMNTTTASEDRNQVHGSAVPRQWATHGGEDVPVYALGPLATTLFTGTFDQSYIPHAIAYSACLGEHRLRCQGIDNYTAPQVTCVAPEVSSVAAAGAPVVIASSVMADDGTRPRSAAGRVATHLLSLAAALQFAVT
;
A
#
# COMPACT_ATOMS: atom_id res chain seq x y z
N PRO A 1 4.94 -3.63 -24.78
CA PRO A 1 5.88 -2.76 -25.53
C PRO A 1 5.39 -1.31 -25.47
N ASP A 2 6.29 -0.32 -25.51
CA ASP A 2 5.87 1.08 -25.64
C ASP A 2 5.16 1.27 -26.99
N SER A 3 4.17 2.17 -27.03
CA SER A 3 3.48 2.61 -28.24
C SER A 3 4.37 3.41 -29.19
N LYS A 4 5.48 3.94 -28.71
CA LYS A 4 6.48 4.70 -29.49
C LYS A 4 7.76 3.91 -29.64
N VAL A 5 8.37 4.01 -30.82
CA VAL A 5 9.70 3.45 -31.09
C VAL A 5 10.78 4.43 -30.60
N SER A 6 12.01 3.93 -30.43
CA SER A 6 13.15 4.81 -30.16
C SER A 6 13.36 5.79 -31.33
N ASP A 7 13.64 7.04 -30.99
CA ASP A 7 13.98 8.12 -31.91
C ASP A 7 15.40 8.03 -32.49
N ILE A 8 16.28 7.22 -31.89
CA ILE A 8 17.66 7.03 -32.33
C ILE A 8 17.80 5.85 -33.29
N ASP A 9 17.24 4.68 -32.93
CA ASP A 9 17.41 3.45 -33.73
C ASP A 9 16.14 2.97 -34.45
N GLY A 10 15.00 3.63 -34.22
CA GLY A 10 13.72 3.30 -34.86
C GLY A 10 13.10 1.99 -34.41
N GLN A 11 13.64 1.31 -33.39
CA GLN A 11 13.16 -0.02 -32.96
C GLN A 11 12.36 0.08 -31.66
N PRO A 12 11.38 -0.82 -31.44
CA PRO A 12 10.58 -0.82 -30.22
C PRO A 12 11.44 -1.13 -28.98
N TYR A 13 10.92 -0.74 -27.83
CA TYR A 13 11.48 -1.02 -26.50
C TYR A 13 10.35 -1.31 -25.51
N THR A 14 10.72 -1.87 -24.36
CA THR A 14 9.78 -2.14 -23.26
C THR A 14 9.70 -0.94 -22.33
N THR A 15 8.52 -0.69 -21.77
CA THR A 15 8.33 0.36 -20.75
C THR A 15 9.17 0.11 -19.50
N ILE A 16 9.42 -1.17 -19.15
CA ILE A 16 10.29 -1.55 -18.04
C ILE A 16 11.67 -1.94 -18.58
N LEU A 17 12.71 -1.39 -17.95
CA LEU A 17 14.12 -1.63 -18.23
C LEU A 17 14.90 -1.71 -16.91
N TYR A 18 16.05 -2.37 -16.92
CA TYR A 18 16.93 -2.47 -15.76
C TYR A 18 18.28 -1.78 -16.02
N GLY A 19 18.90 -1.24 -14.97
CA GLY A 19 20.25 -0.67 -15.08
C GLY A 19 21.31 -1.73 -15.39
N ASN A 20 21.17 -2.93 -14.83
CA ASN A 20 22.05 -4.07 -15.07
C ASN A 20 21.27 -5.39 -14.94
N GLY A 21 21.82 -6.47 -15.47
CA GLY A 21 21.19 -7.79 -15.33
C GLY A 21 21.45 -8.72 -16.52
N PRO A 22 20.77 -9.88 -16.53
CA PRO A 22 20.94 -10.89 -17.58
C PRO A 22 20.30 -10.49 -18.91
N GLY A 23 19.49 -9.42 -18.93
CA GLY A 23 18.84 -8.92 -20.15
C GLY A 23 19.71 -8.04 -21.03
N TYR A 24 21.01 -7.92 -20.74
CA TYR A 24 21.94 -7.23 -21.62
C TYR A 24 22.22 -8.10 -22.87
N ALA A 25 22.16 -7.48 -24.05
CA ALA A 25 22.50 -8.14 -25.31
C ALA A 25 23.12 -7.14 -26.29
N THR A 26 24.00 -7.63 -27.16
CA THR A 26 24.58 -6.86 -28.27
C THR A 26 24.59 -7.71 -29.54
N PRO A 27 23.77 -7.39 -30.57
CA PRO A 27 22.80 -6.29 -30.62
C PRO A 27 21.68 -6.43 -29.57
N ARG A 28 21.07 -5.31 -29.17
CA ARG A 28 20.03 -5.31 -28.12
C ARG A 28 18.83 -6.17 -28.54
N ILE A 29 18.17 -6.81 -27.57
CA ILE A 29 16.93 -7.55 -27.82
C ILE A 29 15.84 -6.55 -28.21
N VAL A 30 15.22 -6.78 -29.36
CA VAL A 30 14.11 -5.99 -29.86
C VAL A 30 12.84 -6.75 -29.52
N PRO A 31 11.91 -6.17 -28.73
CA PRO A 31 10.64 -6.81 -28.46
C PRO A 31 9.91 -7.10 -29.77
N MET A 32 9.70 -8.38 -30.07
CA MET A 32 8.90 -8.78 -31.23
C MET A 32 7.45 -8.35 -31.01
N ASN A 33 6.80 -7.87 -32.06
CA ASN A 33 5.40 -7.42 -32.04
C ASN A 33 4.43 -8.64 -32.04
N THR A 34 4.72 -9.63 -31.21
CA THR A 34 3.87 -10.79 -30.99
C THR A 34 3.16 -10.58 -29.65
N THR A 35 1.83 -10.57 -29.67
CA THR A 35 0.97 -10.42 -28.48
C THR A 35 1.35 -11.40 -27.36
N THR A 36 1.91 -12.55 -27.71
CA THR A 36 2.38 -13.59 -26.79
C THR A 36 3.66 -13.24 -26.02
N ALA A 37 4.52 -12.36 -26.54
CA ALA A 37 5.80 -12.06 -25.90
C ALA A 37 5.64 -11.16 -24.68
N SER A 38 4.59 -10.33 -24.62
CA SER A 38 4.29 -9.53 -23.42
C SER A 38 3.52 -10.30 -22.34
N GLU A 39 3.11 -11.54 -22.62
CA GLU A 39 2.35 -12.39 -21.69
C GLU A 39 3.25 -13.44 -21.01
N ASP A 40 4.51 -13.57 -21.45
CA ASP A 40 5.46 -14.47 -20.81
C ASP A 40 5.90 -13.90 -19.45
N ARG A 41 5.45 -14.57 -18.39
CA ARG A 41 5.79 -14.22 -17.00
C ARG A 41 7.28 -14.33 -16.70
N ASN A 42 8.03 -15.07 -17.50
CA ASN A 42 9.47 -15.27 -17.36
C ASN A 42 10.29 -14.38 -18.32
N GLN A 43 9.68 -13.38 -18.95
CA GLN A 43 10.37 -12.48 -19.85
C GLN A 43 11.46 -11.67 -19.13
N VAL A 44 12.70 -11.76 -19.65
CA VAL A 44 13.82 -10.94 -19.19
C VAL A 44 13.84 -9.62 -19.97
N HIS A 45 13.67 -8.52 -19.25
CA HIS A 45 13.70 -7.17 -19.83
C HIS A 45 15.12 -6.69 -20.11
N GLY A 46 15.25 -5.77 -21.06
CA GLY A 46 16.54 -5.19 -21.45
C GLY A 46 17.27 -4.54 -20.27
N SER A 47 18.60 -4.65 -20.28
CA SER A 47 19.46 -3.98 -19.29
C SER A 47 20.68 -3.32 -19.90
N ALA A 48 21.20 -2.27 -19.26
CA ALA A 48 22.31 -1.47 -19.80
C ALA A 48 23.70 -2.07 -19.56
N VAL A 49 23.90 -2.80 -18.45
CA VAL A 49 25.19 -3.43 -18.09
C VAL A 49 25.05 -4.95 -17.93
N PRO A 50 25.92 -5.76 -18.56
CA PRO A 50 25.84 -7.23 -18.49
C PRO A 50 26.15 -7.75 -17.08
N ARG A 51 25.21 -8.50 -16.51
CA ARG A 51 25.37 -9.22 -15.24
C ARG A 51 24.60 -10.54 -15.28
N GLN A 52 25.03 -11.55 -14.55
CA GLN A 52 24.23 -12.77 -14.40
C GLN A 52 22.95 -12.51 -13.57
N TRP A 53 23.02 -11.56 -12.63
CA TRP A 53 21.90 -11.12 -11.78
C TRP A 53 21.91 -9.61 -11.63
N ALA A 54 20.71 -9.02 -11.63
CA ALA A 54 20.54 -7.61 -11.34
C ALA A 54 20.96 -7.31 -9.89
N THR A 55 21.62 -6.17 -9.66
CA THR A 55 21.93 -5.69 -8.32
C THR A 55 20.73 -4.96 -7.70
N HIS A 56 20.70 -4.86 -6.37
CA HIS A 56 19.73 -4.01 -5.69
C HIS A 56 19.96 -2.53 -6.01
N GLY A 57 18.87 -1.77 -5.92
CA GLY A 57 18.89 -0.31 -5.93
C GLY A 57 19.40 0.26 -4.60
N GLY A 58 19.85 1.51 -4.65
CA GLY A 58 20.33 2.27 -3.49
C GLY A 58 19.50 3.52 -3.19
N GLU A 59 18.32 3.61 -3.81
CA GLU A 59 17.34 4.67 -3.59
C GLU A 59 16.61 4.52 -2.24
N ASP A 60 16.12 5.64 -1.72
CA ASP A 60 15.26 5.64 -0.54
C ASP A 60 13.94 4.90 -0.85
N VAL A 61 13.48 4.07 0.10
CA VAL A 61 12.26 3.27 -0.02
C VAL A 61 11.15 3.85 0.85
N PRO A 62 9.90 4.00 0.34
CA PRO A 62 8.81 4.55 1.12
C PRO A 62 8.39 3.63 2.27
N VAL A 63 7.99 4.23 3.40
CA VAL A 63 7.41 3.55 4.55
C VAL A 63 5.98 4.03 4.74
N TYR A 64 5.03 3.08 4.80
CA TYR A 64 3.63 3.36 5.06
C TYR A 64 3.25 2.84 6.45
N ALA A 65 2.58 3.67 7.25
CA ALA A 65 2.18 3.32 8.61
C ALA A 65 0.71 3.69 8.88
N LEU A 66 0.02 2.84 9.61
CA LEU A 66 -1.35 3.04 10.09
C LEU A 66 -1.41 2.64 11.57
N GLY A 67 -2.19 3.39 12.36
CA GLY A 67 -2.38 3.12 13.78
C GLY A 67 -1.88 4.24 14.71
N PRO A 68 -1.75 3.95 16.02
CA PRO A 68 -1.37 4.95 17.01
C PRO A 68 -0.04 5.62 16.68
N LEU A 69 -0.04 6.96 16.66
CA LEU A 69 1.12 7.80 16.36
C LEU A 69 1.69 7.64 14.94
N ALA A 70 1.04 6.90 14.03
CA ALA A 70 1.56 6.65 12.69
C ALA A 70 1.84 7.95 11.91
N THR A 71 0.88 8.88 11.93
CA THR A 71 0.98 10.20 11.27
C THR A 71 1.99 11.14 11.92
N THR A 72 2.45 10.83 13.14
CA THR A 72 3.38 11.67 13.90
C THR A 72 4.81 11.13 13.83
N LEU A 73 4.99 9.81 13.84
CA LEU A 73 6.31 9.17 13.87
C LEU A 73 6.85 8.89 12.46
N PHE A 74 6.00 8.52 11.51
CA PHE A 74 6.43 8.16 10.16
C PHE A 74 6.14 9.31 9.20
N THR A 75 6.91 10.40 9.35
CA THR A 75 6.84 11.60 8.50
C THR A 75 8.23 12.05 8.08
N GLY A 76 8.34 12.65 6.90
CA GLY A 76 9.62 13.09 6.33
C GLY A 76 10.53 11.95 5.90
N THR A 77 11.84 12.22 5.88
CA THR A 77 12.89 11.24 5.58
C THR A 77 13.61 10.85 6.86
N PHE A 78 13.91 9.56 7.02
CA PHE A 78 14.59 9.02 8.20
C PHE A 78 15.39 7.77 7.81
N ASP A 79 16.41 7.44 8.62
CA ASP A 79 17.24 6.26 8.41
C ASP A 79 16.45 4.96 8.63
N GLN A 80 16.83 3.87 7.94
CA GLN A 80 16.18 2.56 8.13
C GLN A 80 16.24 2.07 9.59
N SER A 81 17.26 2.47 10.36
CA SER A 81 17.39 2.16 11.79
C SER A 81 16.35 2.87 12.67
N TYR A 82 15.73 3.95 12.20
CA TYR A 82 14.67 4.66 12.93
C TYR A 82 13.41 3.82 13.08
N ILE A 83 13.08 2.99 12.08
CA ILE A 83 11.85 2.19 12.02
C ILE A 83 11.64 1.36 13.31
N PRO A 84 12.58 0.50 13.75
CA PRO A 84 12.40 -0.27 14.97
C PRO A 84 12.29 0.60 16.23
N HIS A 85 12.99 1.74 16.29
CA HIS A 85 12.87 2.66 17.43
C HIS A 85 11.50 3.33 17.49
N ALA A 86 10.96 3.76 16.35
CA ALA A 86 9.62 4.34 16.25
C ALA A 86 8.53 3.33 16.63
N ILE A 87 8.65 2.07 16.20
CA ILE A 87 7.74 0.99 16.59
C ILE A 87 7.85 0.69 18.09
N ALA A 88 9.06 0.59 18.63
CA ALA A 88 9.25 0.37 20.06
C ALA A 88 8.69 1.52 20.89
N TYR A 89 8.84 2.75 20.40
CA TYR A 89 8.27 3.94 21.01
C TYR A 89 6.75 3.87 21.02
N SER A 90 6.09 3.59 19.89
CA SER A 90 4.62 3.54 19.81
C SER A 90 4.01 2.38 20.60
N ALA A 91 4.70 1.25 20.68
CA ALA A 91 4.24 0.04 21.39
C ALA A 91 4.69 -0.03 22.87
N CYS A 92 5.39 0.99 23.37
CA CYS A 92 5.94 1.00 24.74
C CYS A 92 6.81 -0.24 25.04
N LEU A 93 7.71 -0.56 24.12
CA LEU A 93 8.65 -1.66 24.25
C LEU A 93 10.03 -1.14 24.67
N GLY A 94 10.80 -2.02 25.33
CA GLY A 94 12.17 -1.73 25.73
C GLY A 94 12.30 -0.52 26.65
N GLU A 95 13.15 0.43 26.25
CA GLU A 95 13.42 1.66 27.00
C GLU A 95 12.18 2.57 27.15
N HIS A 96 11.16 2.38 26.30
CA HIS A 96 9.92 3.16 26.33
C HIS A 96 8.78 2.51 27.13
N ARG A 97 9.05 1.46 27.91
CA ARG A 97 8.02 0.70 28.67
C ARG A 97 7.16 1.53 29.61
N LEU A 98 7.70 2.63 30.15
CA LEU A 98 6.99 3.50 31.09
C LEU A 98 6.07 4.50 30.39
N ARG A 99 6.17 4.67 29.06
CA ARG A 99 5.41 5.71 28.34
C ARG A 99 3.92 5.44 28.31
N CYS A 100 3.52 4.18 28.36
CA CYS A 100 2.12 3.77 28.43
C CYS A 100 1.59 3.69 29.88
N GLN A 101 2.40 4.04 30.90
CA GLN A 101 2.03 3.89 32.32
C GLN A 101 1.57 5.20 32.98
N GLY A 102 1.58 6.34 32.27
CA GLY A 102 1.19 7.66 32.78
C GLY A 102 -0.30 8.00 32.63
N ILE A 103 -0.76 9.01 33.38
CA ILE A 103 -2.14 9.58 33.40
C ILE A 103 -2.39 10.47 32.16
N ASP A 104 -1.48 10.47 31.18
CA ASP A 104 -1.67 11.18 29.93
C ASP A 104 -2.71 10.41 29.11
N ASN A 105 -3.90 10.98 29.00
CA ASN A 105 -5.11 10.38 28.45
C ASN A 105 -5.06 10.19 26.91
N TYR A 106 -3.91 9.75 26.38
CA TYR A 106 -3.74 9.19 25.04
C TYR A 106 -4.05 7.68 25.00
N THR A 107 -4.21 7.06 26.18
CA THR A 107 -4.67 5.67 26.33
C THR A 107 -6.19 5.54 26.16
N ALA A 108 -6.94 6.65 26.12
CA ALA A 108 -8.31 6.62 25.64
C ALA A 108 -8.25 6.24 24.15
N PRO A 109 -8.84 5.11 23.73
CA PRO A 109 -8.91 4.80 22.33
C PRO A 109 -9.76 5.88 21.65
N GLN A 110 -9.14 6.79 20.90
CA GLN A 110 -9.74 7.27 19.65
C GLN A 110 -9.49 6.21 18.58
N VAL A 111 -9.75 4.94 18.94
CA VAL A 111 -9.61 3.78 18.07
C VAL A 111 -10.99 3.55 17.49
N THR A 112 -11.41 4.43 16.59
CA THR A 112 -12.00 3.88 15.39
C THR A 112 -10.81 3.35 14.60
N CYS A 113 -10.45 2.09 14.84
CA CYS A 113 -9.83 1.28 13.80
C CYS A 113 -10.82 1.32 12.63
N VAL A 114 -10.70 2.32 11.76
CA VAL A 114 -11.28 2.21 10.43
C VAL A 114 -10.46 1.10 9.81
N ALA A 115 -11.06 -0.09 9.69
CA ALA A 115 -10.49 -1.14 8.88
C ALA A 115 -10.13 -0.50 7.53
N PRO A 116 -8.91 -0.69 7.01
CA PRO A 116 -8.61 -0.17 5.68
C PRO A 116 -9.69 -0.70 4.74
N GLU A 117 -10.41 0.19 4.05
CA GLU A 117 -11.30 -0.24 2.99
C GLU A 117 -10.41 -0.90 1.94
N VAL A 118 -10.35 -2.23 1.99
CA VAL A 118 -9.86 -3.03 0.87
C VAL A 118 -10.83 -2.77 -0.27
N SER A 119 -10.46 -1.88 -1.19
CA SER A 119 -11.14 -1.73 -2.47
C SER A 119 -10.97 -3.04 -3.24
N SER A 120 -11.88 -3.98 -2.98
CA SER A 120 -11.99 -5.23 -3.71
C SER A 120 -12.70 -4.93 -5.02
N VAL A 121 -11.92 -4.67 -6.08
CA VAL A 121 -12.48 -4.73 -7.43
C VAL A 121 -12.65 -6.20 -7.76
N ALA A 122 -13.87 -6.72 -7.60
CA ALA A 122 -14.21 -8.09 -7.95
C ALA A 122 -14.16 -8.26 -9.48
N ALA A 123 -13.02 -8.70 -10.01
CA ALA A 123 -13.01 -9.43 -11.26
C ALA A 123 -13.45 -10.88 -10.96
N ALA A 124 -14.39 -11.40 -11.75
CA ALA A 124 -15.04 -12.69 -11.54
C ALA A 124 -14.05 -13.81 -11.16
N GLY A 125 -14.15 -14.30 -9.93
CA GLY A 125 -13.43 -15.48 -9.43
C GLY A 125 -12.14 -15.19 -8.68
N ALA A 126 -12.25 -15.25 -7.34
CA ALA A 126 -11.21 -15.18 -6.31
C ALA A 126 -10.68 -13.77 -5.91
N PRO A 127 -10.60 -13.47 -4.59
CA PRO A 127 -10.04 -12.20 -4.11
C PRO A 127 -8.52 -12.20 -4.27
N VAL A 128 -8.01 -11.36 -5.17
CA VAL A 128 -6.57 -11.07 -5.28
C VAL A 128 -6.30 -9.80 -4.47
N VAL A 129 -5.46 -9.91 -3.44
CA VAL A 129 -4.97 -8.75 -2.67
C VAL A 129 -3.86 -8.09 -3.49
N ILE A 130 -4.21 -7.07 -4.27
CA ILE A 130 -3.21 -6.22 -4.94
C ILE A 130 -2.89 -5.06 -3.99
N ALA A 131 -1.89 -5.24 -3.14
CA ALA A 131 -1.24 -4.12 -2.47
C ALA A 131 -0.39 -3.36 -3.50
N SER A 132 -1.06 -2.52 -4.30
CA SER A 132 -0.41 -1.53 -5.17
C SER A 132 -1.36 -0.35 -5.39
N SER A 133 -1.48 0.49 -4.39
CA SER A 133 -2.07 1.82 -4.53
C SER A 133 -1.00 2.84 -4.10
N VAL A 134 0.00 3.02 -4.96
CA VAL A 134 1.07 3.99 -4.73
C VAL A 134 0.52 5.42 -4.73
N MET A 135 -0.72 5.67 -5.17
CA MET A 135 -1.35 7.00 -5.19
C MET A 135 -2.88 6.88 -5.09
N ALA A 136 -3.46 7.16 -3.92
CA ALA A 136 -4.88 7.50 -3.80
C ALA A 136 -5.04 8.64 -2.78
N ASP A 137 -4.51 9.80 -3.15
CA ASP A 137 -5.12 11.06 -2.75
C ASP A 137 -6.33 11.23 -3.68
N ASP A 138 -7.54 11.23 -3.13
CA ASP A 138 -8.70 11.76 -3.84
C ASP A 138 -9.53 12.61 -2.86
N GLY A 139 -9.20 13.89 -2.86
CA GLY A 139 -9.93 14.91 -2.15
C GLY A 139 -11.30 15.12 -2.77
N THR A 140 -12.34 14.58 -2.14
CA THR A 140 -13.68 15.19 -2.16
C THR A 140 -14.39 14.93 -0.82
N ARG A 141 -14.41 15.95 0.05
CA ARG A 141 -15.24 15.97 1.26
C ARG A 141 -16.71 16.19 0.87
N PRO A 142 -17.68 15.33 1.25
CA PRO A 142 -19.06 15.75 1.44
C PRO A 142 -19.22 16.25 2.89
N ARG A 143 -19.89 17.39 3.03
CA ARG A 143 -20.16 18.07 4.30
C ARG A 143 -20.92 17.19 5.29
N SER A 144 -20.46 17.23 6.54
CA SER A 144 -21.18 16.74 7.72
C SER A 144 -22.57 17.38 7.81
N ALA A 145 -23.64 16.59 7.70
CA ALA A 145 -24.98 16.99 8.09
C ALA A 145 -25.25 16.55 9.52
N ALA A 146 -25.29 17.53 10.42
CA ALA A 146 -25.67 17.37 11.81
C ALA A 146 -27.06 16.74 11.97
N GLY A 147 -27.20 15.91 13.00
CA GLY A 147 -28.40 15.15 13.30
C GLY A 147 -29.65 16.02 13.47
N ARG A 148 -30.79 15.45 13.07
CA ARG A 148 -32.10 15.89 13.53
C ARG A 148 -32.58 14.94 14.61
N VAL A 149 -32.73 15.49 15.81
CA VAL A 149 -33.48 14.93 16.92
C VAL A 149 -34.92 14.71 16.46
N ALA A 150 -35.42 13.49 16.59
CA ALA A 150 -36.84 13.19 16.50
C ALA A 150 -37.22 12.37 17.74
N THR A 151 -37.80 13.08 18.71
CA THR A 151 -38.50 12.53 19.87
C THR A 151 -39.78 11.82 19.42
N HIS A 152 -39.95 10.55 19.75
CA HIS A 152 -41.29 9.94 19.82
C HIS A 152 -41.45 9.07 21.06
N LEU A 153 -42.59 9.30 21.72
CA LEU A 153 -43.02 8.81 23.02
C LEU A 153 -43.42 7.33 23.01
N LEU A 154 -43.09 6.68 24.13
CA LEU A 154 -43.68 5.52 24.80
C LEU A 154 -44.89 4.81 24.16
N SER A 155 -44.77 3.48 24.03
CA SER A 155 -45.85 2.56 24.39
C SER A 155 -45.29 1.26 25.00
N LEU A 156 -45.86 0.87 26.14
CA LEU A 156 -45.63 -0.41 26.80
C LEU A 156 -46.19 -1.57 25.95
N ALA A 157 -45.42 -2.64 25.81
CA ALA A 157 -45.97 -4.01 25.77
C ALA A 157 -44.89 -5.00 26.23
N ALA A 158 -45.13 -5.62 27.38
CA ALA A 158 -44.41 -6.79 27.83
C ALA A 158 -44.86 -8.01 27.00
N ALA A 159 -43.90 -8.77 26.48
CA ALA A 159 -44.11 -10.17 26.10
C ALA A 159 -42.79 -10.92 26.24
N LEU A 160 -42.72 -11.67 27.34
CA LEU A 160 -41.76 -12.71 27.62
C LEU A 160 -42.11 -13.92 26.74
N GLN A 161 -41.24 -14.42 25.86
CA GLN A 161 -41.36 -15.78 25.37
C GLN A 161 -40.00 -16.39 25.00
N PHE A 162 -39.67 -17.47 25.71
CA PHE A 162 -38.59 -18.42 25.46
C PHE A 162 -38.96 -19.42 24.34
N ALA A 163 -37.93 -20.18 23.91
CA ALA A 163 -37.89 -21.40 23.07
C ALA A 163 -37.44 -21.15 21.62
N VAL A 164 -36.23 -21.55 21.21
CA VAL A 164 -35.75 -22.92 20.90
C VAL A 164 -36.52 -23.53 19.73
N THR A 165 -35.89 -23.51 18.57
CA THR A 165 -35.50 -24.70 17.78
C THR A 165 -34.16 -24.40 17.13
#